data_AF-K1ZDK6-F1
#
_entry.id   AF-K1ZDK6-F1
#
_cell.length_a   1.000
_cell.length_b   1.000
_cell.length_c   1.000
_cell.angle_alpha   90.00
_cell.angle_beta   90.00
_cell.angle_gamma   90.00
#
_symmetry.space_group_name_H-M   'P 1'
#
loop_
_entity.id
_entity.type
_entity.pdbx_description
1 polymer ?
#
loop_
_entity_poly.entity_id
_entity_poly.type
_entity_poly.pdbx_seq_one_letter_code
_entity_poly.pdbx_strand_id
1 'polypeptide(L)'
;MIPYILSILFIFSFLSPAVSFAKKKDKAASNSPKVASTDQTPLQKRLASMTGEDQRLFDSLSSEQKDKITKGQIDIDFNAWMVKLALGEPLYGTEHHPIYTDYEEVWLYAKPEISRDVKEDKIIDPQTNWPTIHRYTTIKKCNVSDFFVLWDRGVVVAIKPSPDRNINGTCTIEHTEEFLPIVNGKPVEPK
;
A
#
# COMPACT_ATOMS: atom_id res chain seq x y z
N MET A 1 35.20 -41.21 -25.91
CA MET A 1 35.03 -42.38 -25.03
C MET A 1 34.25 -41.92 -23.81
N ILE A 2 33.04 -42.47 -23.65
CA ILE A 2 32.15 -42.32 -22.49
C ILE A 2 32.46 -43.47 -21.51
N PRO A 3 32.25 -43.34 -20.19
CA PRO A 3 31.03 -43.83 -19.53
C PRO A 3 30.42 -42.75 -18.59
N TYR A 4 29.13 -42.42 -18.64
CA TYR A 4 27.93 -43.10 -18.11
C TYR A 4 27.98 -43.41 -16.60
N ILE A 5 26.81 -43.19 -15.95
CA ILE A 5 26.31 -43.66 -14.62
C ILE A 5 26.02 -42.46 -13.68
N LEU A 6 24.84 -42.24 -13.08
CA LEU A 6 23.56 -42.98 -12.99
C LEU A 6 22.46 -42.00 -12.51
N SER A 7 21.23 -42.18 -13.00
CA SER A 7 20.00 -41.57 -12.50
C SER A 7 19.55 -42.19 -11.17
N ILE A 8 18.97 -41.41 -10.25
CA ILE A 8 17.97 -41.89 -9.30
C ILE A 8 16.85 -40.85 -9.15
N LEU A 9 15.70 -41.17 -9.74
CA LEU A 9 14.38 -40.66 -9.39
C LEU A 9 13.94 -41.32 -8.08
N PHE A 10 13.38 -40.57 -7.14
CA PHE A 10 12.49 -41.13 -6.12
C PHE A 10 11.15 -40.40 -6.14
N ILE A 11 10.18 -41.09 -6.73
CA ILE A 11 8.75 -40.82 -6.62
C ILE A 11 8.27 -41.51 -5.34
N PHE A 12 7.70 -40.76 -4.40
CA PHE A 12 6.80 -41.33 -3.41
C PHE A 12 5.46 -40.61 -3.45
N SER A 13 4.54 -41.23 -4.18
CA SER A 13 3.11 -41.04 -4.12
C SER A 13 2.54 -41.83 -2.95
N PHE A 14 1.88 -41.15 -2.02
CA PHE A 14 0.90 -41.78 -1.12
C PHE A 14 -0.44 -41.06 -1.28
N LEU A 15 -1.35 -41.73 -1.98
CA LEU A 15 -2.79 -41.58 -1.82
C LEU A 15 -3.20 -42.11 -0.45
N SER A 16 -4.14 -41.43 0.21
CA SER A 16 -5.35 -42.07 0.77
C SER A 16 -6.40 -41.05 1.24
N PRO A 17 -7.68 -41.47 1.34
CA PRO A 17 -8.84 -40.62 1.04
C PRO A 17 -9.66 -40.15 2.25
N ALA A 18 -10.50 -39.14 1.97
CA ALA A 18 -11.82 -38.78 2.50
C ALA A 18 -12.33 -39.36 3.85
N VAL A 19 -12.83 -38.47 4.72
CA VAL A 19 -14.08 -38.68 5.48
C VAL A 19 -14.84 -37.35 5.60
N SER A 20 -16.06 -37.33 5.07
CA SER A 20 -17.09 -36.31 5.29
C SER A 20 -17.71 -36.43 6.67
N PHE A 21 -17.93 -35.33 7.38
CA PHE A 21 -19.05 -35.21 8.33
C PHE A 21 -19.58 -33.78 8.36
N ALA A 22 -20.76 -33.60 7.77
CA ALA A 22 -21.62 -32.46 8.01
C ALA A 22 -22.20 -32.54 9.43
N LYS A 23 -22.11 -31.45 10.20
CA LYS A 23 -23.04 -31.16 11.30
C LYS A 23 -23.42 -29.68 11.28
N LYS A 24 -24.65 -29.43 10.82
CA LYS A 24 -25.44 -28.23 11.12
C LYS A 24 -25.76 -28.24 12.62
N LYS A 25 -25.54 -27.12 13.32
CA LYS A 25 -26.37 -26.72 14.46
C LYS A 25 -26.37 -25.20 14.56
N ASP A 26 -27.57 -24.67 14.41
CA ASP A 26 -27.91 -23.27 14.51
C ASP A 26 -27.57 -22.70 15.89
N LYS A 27 -27.05 -21.46 15.91
CA LYS A 27 -27.18 -20.59 17.07
C LYS A 27 -27.45 -19.17 16.58
N ALA A 28 -28.67 -18.73 16.85
CA ALA A 28 -29.14 -17.39 16.61
C ALA A 28 -28.19 -16.35 17.22
N ALA A 29 -27.79 -15.37 16.43
CA ALA A 29 -27.12 -14.17 16.89
C ALA A 29 -27.74 -12.96 16.19
N SER A 30 -28.63 -12.32 16.95
CA SER A 30 -28.78 -10.87 17.09
C SER A 30 -28.55 -10.02 15.84
N ASN A 31 -29.64 -9.45 15.32
CA ASN A 31 -29.62 -8.27 14.48
C ASN A 31 -28.99 -7.10 15.25
N SER A 32 -27.70 -6.89 15.05
CA SER A 32 -27.05 -5.60 15.24
C SER A 32 -26.52 -5.17 13.88
N PRO A 33 -26.85 -3.96 13.39
CA PRO A 33 -26.37 -3.51 12.10
C PRO A 33 -24.84 -3.44 12.17
N LYS A 34 -24.18 -4.36 11.46
CA LYS A 34 -22.78 -4.20 11.07
C LYS A 34 -22.75 -2.97 10.17
N VAL A 35 -22.44 -1.81 10.75
CA VAL A 35 -21.85 -0.71 9.99
C VAL A 35 -20.49 -1.22 9.54
N ALA A 36 -20.46 -1.90 8.41
CA ALA A 36 -19.23 -2.21 7.71
C ALA A 36 -18.73 -0.90 7.12
N SER A 37 -17.93 -0.14 7.88
CA SER A 37 -17.01 0.79 7.25
C SER A 37 -15.97 -0.07 6.53
N THR A 38 -16.30 -0.44 5.30
CA THR A 38 -15.35 -1.10 4.42
C THR A 38 -14.34 -0.02 4.09
N ASP A 39 -13.22 0.02 4.81
CA ASP A 39 -12.06 0.82 4.46
C ASP A 39 -11.48 0.26 3.15
N GLN A 40 -12.18 0.57 2.05
CA GLN A 40 -11.75 0.25 0.71
C GLN A 40 -10.44 0.98 0.43
N THR A 41 -9.46 0.26 -0.13
CA THR A 41 -8.24 0.89 -0.59
C THR A 41 -8.56 1.96 -1.64
N PRO A 42 -7.72 3.00 -1.83
CA PRO A 42 -7.96 4.02 -2.86
C PRO A 42 -8.22 3.42 -4.26
N LEU A 43 -7.54 2.31 -4.59
CA LEU A 43 -7.75 1.57 -5.82
C LEU A 43 -9.15 0.93 -5.89
N GLN A 44 -9.60 0.26 -4.82
CA GLN A 44 -10.93 -0.35 -4.78
C GLN A 44 -12.03 0.70 -4.93
N LYS A 45 -11.85 1.88 -4.33
CA LYS A 45 -12.78 3.01 -4.49
C LYS A 45 -12.86 3.46 -5.95
N ARG A 46 -11.71 3.62 -6.63
CA ARG A 46 -11.66 4.01 -8.05
C ARG A 46 -12.35 2.98 -8.95
N LEU A 47 -12.05 1.70 -8.76
CA LEU A 47 -12.65 0.63 -9.55
C LEU A 47 -14.16 0.52 -9.31
N ALA A 48 -14.62 0.74 -8.08
CA ALA A 48 -16.05 0.73 -7.75
C ALA A 48 -16.80 1.97 -8.26
N SER A 49 -16.10 3.09 -8.51
CA SER A 49 -16.69 4.36 -8.94
C SER A 49 -16.52 4.64 -10.44
N MET A 50 -16.21 3.63 -11.26
CA MET A 50 -16.06 3.81 -12.71
C MET A 50 -17.38 4.24 -13.35
N THR A 51 -17.29 5.14 -14.34
CA THR A 51 -18.45 5.52 -15.15
C THR A 51 -18.85 4.37 -16.10
N GLY A 52 -20.05 4.42 -16.68
CA GLY A 52 -20.51 3.36 -17.58
C GLY A 52 -19.64 3.18 -18.84
N GLU A 53 -19.00 4.24 -19.32
CA GLU A 53 -18.06 4.18 -20.44
C GLU A 53 -16.70 3.62 -20.02
N ASP A 54 -16.16 4.08 -18.88
CA ASP A 54 -14.92 3.55 -18.31
C ASP A 54 -15.05 2.05 -17.98
N GLN A 55 -16.20 1.63 -17.48
CA GLN A 55 -16.47 0.22 -17.19
C GLN A 55 -16.42 -0.62 -18.47
N ARG A 56 -17.00 -0.14 -19.57
CA ARG A 56 -16.94 -0.83 -20.87
C ARG A 56 -15.52 -0.92 -21.42
N LEU A 57 -14.76 0.17 -21.31
CA LEU A 57 -13.34 0.18 -21.70
C LEU A 57 -12.55 -0.81 -20.85
N PHE A 58 -12.74 -0.81 -19.53
CA PHE A 58 -12.11 -1.75 -18.62
C PHE A 58 -12.48 -3.19 -18.97
N ASP A 59 -13.75 -3.48 -19.24
CA ASP A 59 -14.23 -4.80 -19.62
C ASP A 59 -13.70 -5.28 -20.98
N SER A 60 -13.32 -4.36 -21.87
CA SER A 60 -12.68 -4.66 -23.15
C SER A 60 -11.19 -5.03 -23.03
N LEU A 61 -10.55 -4.72 -21.91
CA LEU A 61 -9.15 -5.06 -21.67
C LEU A 61 -8.94 -6.57 -21.58
N SER A 62 -7.71 -6.99 -21.89
CA SER A 62 -7.28 -8.38 -21.66
C SER A 62 -7.31 -8.73 -20.18
N SER A 63 -7.46 -10.03 -19.87
CA SER A 63 -7.45 -10.52 -18.50
C SER A 63 -6.16 -10.16 -17.74
N GLU A 64 -5.03 -10.14 -18.43
CA GLU A 64 -3.74 -9.75 -17.84
C GLU A 64 -3.70 -8.27 -17.45
N GLN A 65 -4.16 -7.38 -18.34
CA GLN A 65 -4.23 -5.95 -18.05
C GLN A 65 -5.17 -5.66 -16.86
N LYS A 66 -6.33 -6.33 -16.81
CA LYS A 66 -7.26 -6.21 -15.67
C LYS A 66 -6.63 -6.67 -14.36
N ASP A 67 -5.91 -7.79 -14.38
CA ASP A 67 -5.22 -8.32 -13.20
C ASP A 67 -4.15 -7.33 -12.70
N LYS A 68 -3.34 -6.75 -13.60
CA LYS A 68 -2.35 -5.73 -13.23
C LYS A 68 -3.02 -4.49 -12.63
N ILE A 69 -4.05 -3.94 -13.29
CA ILE A 69 -4.77 -2.75 -12.81
C ILE A 69 -5.40 -3.01 -11.45
N THR A 70 -6.04 -4.17 -11.24
CA THR A 70 -6.69 -4.52 -9.96
C THR A 70 -5.70 -4.77 -8.82
N LYS A 71 -4.43 -5.07 -9.15
CA LYS A 71 -3.31 -5.13 -8.22
C LYS A 71 -2.59 -3.80 -8.00
N GLY A 72 -3.01 -2.73 -8.69
CA GLY A 72 -2.35 -1.42 -8.63
C GLY A 72 -0.97 -1.44 -9.30
N GLN A 73 -0.82 -2.25 -10.35
CA GLN A 73 0.40 -2.39 -11.13
C GLN A 73 0.19 -1.82 -12.53
N ILE A 74 1.28 -1.34 -13.12
CA ILE A 74 1.33 -0.83 -14.49
C ILE A 74 2.38 -1.59 -15.28
N ASP A 75 2.30 -1.53 -16.60
CA ASP A 75 3.27 -2.15 -17.49
C ASP A 75 3.57 -1.25 -18.69
N ILE A 76 4.57 -1.63 -19.46
CA ILE A 76 4.85 -1.07 -20.78
C ILE A 76 3.60 -1.22 -21.67
N ASP A 77 3.43 -0.29 -22.60
CA ASP A 77 2.29 -0.17 -23.53
C ASP A 77 0.96 0.21 -22.88
N PHE A 78 0.92 0.44 -21.56
CA PHE A 78 -0.27 1.00 -20.93
C PHE A 78 -0.45 2.45 -21.38
N ASN A 79 -1.68 2.86 -21.66
CA ASN A 79 -1.99 4.26 -21.93
C ASN A 79 -2.23 5.05 -20.62
N ALA A 80 -2.31 6.37 -20.75
CA ALA A 80 -2.54 7.31 -19.64
C ALA A 80 -3.74 6.92 -18.76
N TRP A 81 -4.86 6.53 -19.38
CA TRP A 81 -6.07 6.15 -18.66
C TRP A 81 -5.87 4.88 -17.82
N MET A 82 -5.23 3.85 -18.37
CA MET A 82 -4.94 2.61 -17.64
C MET A 82 -4.03 2.85 -16.43
N VAL A 83 -3.00 3.67 -16.62
CA VAL A 83 -2.05 4.03 -15.55
C VAL A 83 -2.75 4.79 -14.42
N LYS A 84 -3.59 5.79 -14.77
CA LYS A 84 -4.38 6.54 -13.79
C LYS A 84 -5.41 5.68 -13.08
N LEU A 85 -6.01 4.72 -13.76
CA LEU A 85 -6.94 3.77 -13.13
C LEU A 85 -6.24 2.92 -12.07
N ALA A 86 -5.06 2.38 -12.41
CA ALA A 86 -4.26 1.55 -11.50
C ALA A 86 -3.67 2.35 -10.32
N LEU A 87 -2.95 3.44 -10.60
CA LEU A 87 -2.16 4.15 -9.59
C LEU A 87 -2.85 5.39 -9.01
N GLY A 88 -3.76 5.99 -9.77
CA GLY A 88 -4.26 7.34 -9.54
C GLY A 88 -3.45 8.39 -10.30
N GLU A 89 -3.73 9.65 -9.99
CA GLU A 89 -3.00 10.78 -10.57
C GLU A 89 -1.52 10.77 -10.14
N PRO A 90 -0.59 11.11 -11.04
CA PRO A 90 0.80 11.29 -10.67
C PRO A 90 0.95 12.50 -9.74
N LEU A 91 2.06 12.57 -9.00
CA LEU A 91 2.37 13.74 -8.19
C LEU A 91 2.60 14.97 -9.08
N TYR A 92 3.31 14.77 -10.19
CA TYR A 92 3.39 15.73 -11.29
C TYR A 92 3.66 15.02 -12.61
N GLY A 93 3.30 15.68 -13.71
CA GLY A 93 3.67 15.30 -15.09
C GLY A 93 4.31 16.49 -15.81
N THR A 94 5.27 16.22 -16.69
CA THR A 94 5.93 17.26 -17.50
C THR A 94 6.40 16.72 -18.84
N GLU A 95 6.32 17.55 -19.88
CA GLU A 95 6.88 17.29 -21.22
C GLU A 95 8.39 17.59 -21.30
N HIS A 96 8.95 18.31 -20.31
CA HIS A 96 10.32 18.83 -20.37
C HIS A 96 11.10 18.46 -19.11
N HIS A 97 11.32 17.16 -18.90
CA HIS A 97 12.09 16.68 -17.75
C HIS A 97 13.61 16.82 -17.99
N PRO A 98 14.40 17.41 -17.06
CA PRO A 98 15.82 17.71 -17.29
C PRO A 98 16.71 16.48 -17.46
N ILE A 99 16.28 15.32 -16.95
CA ILE A 99 17.04 14.05 -17.04
C ILE A 99 16.53 13.16 -18.19
N TYR A 100 15.26 13.29 -18.55
CA TYR A 100 14.57 12.37 -19.47
C TYR A 100 14.00 13.19 -20.64
N THR A 101 14.90 13.80 -21.41
CA THR A 101 14.56 14.77 -22.47
C THR A 101 14.05 14.13 -23.75
N ASP A 102 14.33 12.85 -23.96
CA ASP A 102 14.00 12.13 -25.20
C ASP A 102 12.56 11.58 -25.22
N TYR A 103 11.83 11.74 -24.11
CA TYR A 103 10.47 11.24 -23.94
C TYR A 103 9.46 12.37 -24.12
N GLU A 104 8.29 12.04 -24.65
CA GLU A 104 7.19 13.00 -24.88
C GLU A 104 6.69 13.58 -23.56
N GLU A 105 6.52 12.71 -22.57
CA GLU A 105 6.04 13.09 -21.25
C GLU A 105 6.70 12.22 -20.17
N VAL A 106 6.82 12.76 -18.97
CA VAL A 106 7.38 12.10 -17.80
C VAL A 106 6.48 12.35 -16.60
N TRP A 107 5.99 11.30 -15.98
CA TRP A 107 5.19 11.36 -14.76
C TRP A 107 6.00 10.87 -13.55
N LEU A 108 5.97 11.62 -12.45
CA LEU A 108 6.51 11.17 -11.17
C LEU A 108 5.40 10.64 -10.27
N TYR A 109 5.57 9.41 -9.80
CA TYR A 109 4.79 8.87 -8.69
C TYR A 109 5.60 8.95 -7.39
N ALA A 110 4.90 9.33 -6.32
CA ALA A 110 5.45 9.45 -4.98
C ALA A 110 4.67 8.57 -4.01
N LYS A 111 5.32 8.19 -2.91
CA LYS A 111 4.70 7.42 -1.83
C LYS A 111 4.79 8.17 -0.52
N PRO A 112 3.79 7.99 0.38
CA PRO A 112 3.88 8.53 1.72
C PRO A 112 4.94 7.78 2.53
N GLU A 113 5.84 8.53 3.16
CA GLU A 113 6.78 8.05 4.15
C GLU A 113 6.44 8.68 5.50
N ILE A 114 6.26 7.83 6.50
CA ILE A 114 5.91 8.22 7.86
C ILE A 114 7.07 7.82 8.77
N SER A 115 7.68 8.82 9.40
CA SER A 115 8.68 8.63 10.45
C SER A 115 8.06 9.01 11.79
N ARG A 116 8.29 8.17 12.80
CA ARG A 116 7.82 8.37 14.18
C ARG A 116 9.01 8.38 15.11
N ASP A 117 9.16 9.45 15.87
CA ASP A 117 10.12 9.58 16.96
C ASP A 117 9.35 9.71 18.27
N VAL A 118 9.78 8.98 19.31
CA VAL A 118 9.11 8.97 20.62
C VAL A 118 10.17 9.22 21.70
N LYS A 119 9.94 10.25 22.50
CA LYS A 119 10.78 10.59 23.66
C LYS A 119 9.95 10.46 24.93
N GLU A 120 10.48 9.75 25.91
CA GLU A 120 9.79 9.48 27.17
C GLU A 120 10.65 9.93 28.35
N ASP A 121 10.07 10.77 29.20
CA ASP A 121 10.69 11.24 30.44
C ASP A 121 9.83 10.83 31.64
N LYS A 122 10.46 10.39 32.72
CA LYS A 122 9.76 10.13 33.99
C LYS A 122 9.66 11.44 34.77
N ILE A 123 8.45 11.82 35.10
CA ILE A 123 8.15 13.01 35.88
C ILE A 123 7.28 12.65 37.10
N ILE A 124 7.21 13.58 38.05
CA ILE A 124 6.15 13.59 39.04
C ILE A 124 5.13 14.63 38.56
N ASP A 125 3.88 14.21 38.33
CA ASP A 125 2.82 15.12 37.93
C ASP A 125 2.56 16.14 39.06
N PRO A 126 2.72 17.45 38.82
CA PRO A 126 2.56 18.47 39.86
C PRO A 126 1.12 18.58 40.39
N GLN A 127 0.10 18.12 39.65
CA GLN A 127 -1.29 18.19 40.08
C GLN A 127 -1.67 17.01 40.97
N THR A 128 -1.23 15.80 40.62
CA THR A 128 -1.61 14.55 41.32
C THR A 128 -0.53 14.02 42.26
N ASN A 129 0.71 14.52 42.12
CA ASN A 129 1.92 14.02 42.78
C ASN A 129 2.20 12.52 42.49
N TRP A 130 1.70 12.01 41.36
CA TRP A 130 1.90 10.63 40.93
C TRP A 130 3.12 10.51 40.01
N PRO A 131 3.85 9.37 40.06
CA PRO A 131 4.84 9.05 39.04
C PRO A 131 4.15 8.88 37.69
N THR A 132 4.62 9.61 36.69
CA THR A 132 4.00 9.70 35.35
C THR A 132 5.10 9.65 34.29
N ILE A 133 4.81 9.02 33.15
CA ILE A 133 5.65 9.14 31.95
C ILE A 133 5.10 10.28 31.10
N HIS A 134 5.91 11.29 30.86
CA HIS A 134 5.67 12.29 29.83
C HIS A 134 6.21 11.73 28.51
N ARG A 135 5.32 11.44 27.55
CA ARG A 135 5.67 10.95 26.22
C ARG A 135 5.44 12.08 25.22
N TYR A 136 6.52 12.50 24.58
CA TYR A 136 6.50 13.41 23.43
C TYR A 136 6.72 12.61 22.15
N THR A 137 5.69 12.52 21.31
CA THR A 137 5.75 11.83 20.02
C THR A 137 5.76 12.84 18.89
N THR A 138 6.73 12.70 17.98
CA THR A 138 6.79 13.47 16.73
C THR A 138 6.52 12.53 15.56
N ILE A 139 5.50 12.83 14.76
CA ILE A 139 5.16 12.09 13.55
C ILE A 139 5.39 13.00 12.35
N LYS A 140 6.35 12.65 11.50
CA LYS A 140 6.63 13.37 10.25
C LYS A 140 6.15 12.53 9.07
N LYS A 141 5.21 13.10 8.31
CA LYS A 141 4.60 12.51 7.11
C LYS A 141 5.03 13.32 5.88
N CYS A 142 5.72 12.68 4.94
CA CYS A 142 6.21 13.32 3.72
C CYS A 142 5.84 12.48 2.50
N ASN A 143 5.68 13.10 1.33
CA ASN A 143 5.65 12.39 0.06
C ASN A 143 7.05 12.37 -0.52
N VAL A 144 7.59 11.18 -0.75
CA VAL A 144 8.92 10.98 -1.34
C VAL A 144 8.80 10.38 -2.72
N SER A 145 9.66 10.84 -3.64
CA SER A 145 9.77 10.26 -4.99
C SER A 145 9.90 8.74 -4.91
N ASP A 146 9.15 8.03 -5.75
CA ASP A 146 9.24 6.58 -5.85
C ASP A 146 9.78 6.17 -7.23
N PHE A 147 9.04 6.45 -8.29
CA PHE A 147 9.44 6.10 -9.66
C PHE A 147 8.85 7.05 -10.70
N PHE A 148 9.51 7.09 -11.85
CA PHE A 148 9.09 7.79 -13.05
C PHE A 148 8.44 6.83 -14.04
N VAL A 149 7.39 7.31 -14.71
CA VAL A 149 6.77 6.67 -15.87
C VAL A 149 7.09 7.54 -17.08
N LEU A 150 7.72 6.94 -18.09
CA LEU A 150 8.21 7.61 -19.28
C LEU A 150 7.32 7.26 -20.46
N TRP A 151 6.87 8.30 -21.17
CA TRP A 151 5.86 8.20 -22.22
C TRP A 151 6.43 8.48 -23.60
N ASP A 152 5.93 7.78 -24.61
CA ASP A 152 6.11 8.11 -26.02
C ASP A 152 4.85 7.68 -26.77
N ARG A 153 4.34 8.53 -27.67
CA ARG A 153 3.16 8.27 -28.50
C ARG A 153 1.94 7.84 -27.68
N GLY A 154 1.79 8.43 -26.49
CA GLY A 154 0.65 8.17 -25.59
C GLY A 154 0.66 6.83 -24.85
N VAL A 155 1.77 6.08 -24.85
CA VAL A 155 1.92 4.83 -24.08
C VAL A 155 3.18 4.83 -23.21
N VAL A 156 3.16 4.01 -22.16
CA VAL A 156 4.32 3.80 -21.28
C VAL A 156 5.40 3.05 -22.04
N VAL A 157 6.58 3.65 -22.17
CA VAL A 157 7.76 3.01 -22.78
C VAL A 157 8.69 2.45 -21.71
N ALA A 158 8.77 3.11 -20.56
CA ALA A 158 9.65 2.68 -19.49
C ALA A 158 9.16 3.15 -18.11
N ILE A 159 9.49 2.35 -17.09
CA ILE A 159 9.27 2.66 -15.69
C ILE A 159 10.64 2.66 -15.02
N LYS A 160 11.05 3.77 -14.42
CA LYS A 160 12.39 3.96 -13.84
C LYS A 160 12.28 4.34 -12.37
N PRO A 161 12.99 3.68 -11.44
CA PRO A 161 13.03 4.14 -10.05
C PRO A 161 13.61 5.56 -10.00
N SER A 162 13.12 6.37 -9.05
CA SER A 162 13.69 7.69 -8.84
C SER A 162 15.13 7.55 -8.33
N PRO A 163 16.12 8.21 -8.97
CA PRO A 163 17.51 8.07 -8.55
C PRO A 163 17.76 8.70 -7.18
N ASP A 164 17.05 9.79 -6.87
CA ASP A 164 17.16 10.53 -5.63
C ASP A 164 15.86 10.43 -4.83
N ARG A 165 15.99 10.13 -3.53
CA ARG A 165 14.87 10.20 -2.57
C ARG A 165 14.59 11.66 -2.21
N ASN A 166 13.98 12.37 -3.15
CA ASN A 166 13.56 13.74 -2.93
C ASN A 166 12.19 13.77 -2.24
N ILE A 167 12.10 14.58 -1.19
CA ILE A 167 10.82 14.96 -0.60
C ILE A 167 10.18 15.94 -1.58
N ASN A 168 9.00 15.60 -2.08
CA ASN A 168 8.24 16.46 -2.99
C ASN A 168 7.01 17.00 -2.27
N GLY A 169 6.84 18.32 -2.33
CA GLY A 169 5.74 19.02 -1.67
C GLY A 169 5.96 19.19 -0.16
N THR A 170 4.85 19.39 0.56
CA THR A 170 4.88 19.73 1.98
C THR A 170 4.99 18.47 2.85
N CYS A 171 5.87 18.51 3.85
CA CYS A 171 5.86 17.54 4.94
C CYS A 171 4.99 18.06 6.09
N THR A 172 4.09 17.22 6.59
CA THR A 172 3.34 17.52 7.81
C THR A 172 4.09 16.95 9.00
N ILE A 173 4.27 17.77 10.02
CA ILE A 173 4.84 17.36 11.31
C ILE A 173 3.74 17.52 12.36
N GLU A 174 3.39 16.41 12.99
CA GLU A 174 2.42 16.35 14.08
C GLU A 174 3.16 16.04 15.38
N HIS A 175 2.84 16.78 16.43
CA HIS A 175 3.35 16.55 17.77
C HIS A 175 2.20 16.13 18.67
N THR A 176 2.39 15.04 19.40
CA THR A 176 1.45 14.59 20.43
C THR A 176 2.17 14.43 21.75
N GLU A 177 1.60 15.05 22.79
CA GLU A 177 2.06 14.94 24.17
C GLU A 177 1.07 14.11 24.97
N GLU A 178 1.58 13.12 25.68
CA GLU A 178 0.78 12.24 26.54
C GLU A 178 1.42 12.16 27.92
N PHE A 179 0.57 12.14 28.95
CA PHE A 179 0.98 11.96 30.33
C PHE A 179 0.38 10.65 30.83
N LEU A 180 1.22 9.62 30.95
CA LEU A 180 0.81 8.26 31.28
C LEU A 180 1.08 8.00 32.77
N PRO A 181 0.07 7.99 33.64
CA PRO A 181 0.27 7.71 35.05
C PRO A 181 0.80 6.28 35.22
N ILE A 182 1.75 6.10 36.13
CA ILE A 182 2.33 4.80 36.46
C ILE A 182 1.50 4.18 37.60
N VAL A 183 0.63 3.24 37.26
CA VAL A 183 -0.18 2.50 38.22
C VAL A 183 0.39 1.09 38.35
N ASN A 184 0.70 0.65 39.58
CA ASN A 184 1.30 -0.66 39.86
C ASN A 184 2.60 -0.94 39.06
N GLY A 185 3.43 0.10 38.86
CA GLY A 185 4.71 0.00 38.16
C GLY A 185 4.62 -0.06 36.63
N LYS A 186 3.44 0.14 36.04
CA LYS A 186 3.25 0.16 34.58
C LYS A 186 2.57 1.46 34.11
N PRO A 187 2.97 2.01 32.95
CA PRO A 187 2.27 3.13 32.33
C PRO A 187 0.86 2.71 31.90
N VAL A 188 -0.14 3.56 32.11
CA VAL A 188 -1.51 3.36 31.65
C VAL A 188 -1.69 4.07 30.30
N GLU A 189 -1.83 3.29 29.23
CA GLU A 189 -2.09 3.81 27.87
C GLU A 189 -3.55 4.30 27.73
N PRO A 190 -3.81 5.40 26.99
CA PRO A 190 -5.17 5.81 26.64
C PRO A 190 -5.86 4.76 25.76
N LYS A 191 -7.17 4.57 25.96
CA LYS A 191 -8.01 3.62 25.20
C LYS A 191 -8.52 4.21 23.90
#